data_AF-A0A436D1J2-F1
#
_entry.id   AF-A0A436D1J2-F1
#
_cell.length_a   1.000
_cell.length_b   1.000
_cell.length_c   1.000
_cell.angle_alpha   90.00
_cell.angle_beta   90.00
_cell.angle_gamma   90.00
#
_symmetry.space_group_name_H-M   'P 1'
#
loop_
_entity.id
_entity.type
_entity.pdbx_description
1 polymer ?
#
loop_
_entity_poly.entity_id
_entity_poly.type
_entity_poly.pdbx_seq_one_letter_code
_entity_poly.pdbx_strand_id
1 'polypeptide(L)' 'DLGVTDQKAADKMWAEIDRQVTDKAPAVGLFTPKRLDFVSKRLGNFKFNRQFNWMITQSWVQ' A
#
# COMPACT_ATOMS: atom_id res chain seq x y z
N ASP A 1 20.94 -3.68 -10.35
CA ASP A 1 20.04 -2.91 -9.46
C ASP A 1 19.73 -3.68 -8.20
N LEU A 2 20.08 -3.13 -7.02
CA LEU A 2 19.88 -3.82 -5.73
C LEU A 2 18.42 -4.24 -5.51
N GLY A 3 17.45 -3.42 -5.92
CA GLY A 3 16.01 -3.74 -5.81
C GLY A 3 15.54 -4.96 -6.63
N VAL A 4 16.39 -5.52 -7.50
CA VAL A 4 16.09 -6.72 -8.30
C VAL A 4 16.97 -7.90 -7.89
N THR A 5 18.20 -7.65 -7.42
CA THR A 5 19.21 -8.69 -7.19
C THR A 5 19.54 -8.97 -5.71
N ASP A 6 19.27 -8.03 -4.81
CA ASP A 6 19.51 -8.16 -3.37
C ASP A 6 18.55 -7.26 -2.56
N GLN A 7 17.40 -7.84 -2.20
CA GLN A 7 16.35 -7.12 -1.45
C GLN A 7 16.86 -6.60 -0.10
N LYS A 8 17.72 -7.33 0.60
CA LYS A 8 18.17 -6.94 1.94
C LYS A 8 19.09 -5.73 1.89
N ALA A 9 19.98 -5.69 0.90
CA ALA A 9 20.80 -4.51 0.64
C ALA A 9 19.96 -3.31 0.22
N ALA A 10 18.93 -3.52 -0.61
CA ALA A 10 18.00 -2.46 -1.02
C ALA A 10 17.21 -1.89 0.17
N ASP A 11 16.69 -2.74 1.05
CA ASP A 11 15.93 -2.32 2.23
C ASP A 11 16.78 -1.44 3.17
N LYS A 12 18.06 -1.80 3.36
CA LYS A 12 19.01 -1.00 4.14
C LYS A 12 19.21 0.39 3.52
N MET A 13 19.33 0.47 2.21
CA MET A 13 19.49 1.73 1.49
C MET A 13 18.23 2.60 1.59
N TRP A 14 17.04 2.01 1.43
CA TRP A 14 15.77 2.73 1.56
C TRP A 14 15.54 3.25 2.97
N ALA A 15 15.91 2.49 4.02
CA ALA A 15 15.82 2.96 5.40
C ALA A 15 16.73 4.17 5.68
N GLU A 16 17.93 4.19 5.10
CA GLU A 16 18.84 5.34 5.22
C GLU A 16 18.26 6.60 4.56
N ILE A 17 17.71 6.45 3.34
CA ILE A 17 17.06 7.54 2.61
C ILE A 17 15.83 8.05 3.38
N ASP A 18 14.99 7.15 3.88
CA ASP A 18 13.79 7.50 4.66
C ASP A 18 14.15 8.34 5.89
N ARG A 19 15.21 7.97 6.61
CA ARG A 19 15.72 8.75 7.76
C ARG A 19 16.16 10.15 7.33
N GLN A 20 16.99 10.25 6.29
CA GLN A 20 17.50 11.56 5.81
C GLN A 20 16.39 12.50 5.34
N VAL A 21 15.30 11.96 4.79
CA VAL A 21 14.13 12.76 4.38
C VAL A 21 13.30 13.14 5.60
N THR A 22 13.06 12.22 6.53
CA THR A 22 12.29 12.45 7.75
C THR A 22 12.96 13.49 8.65
N ASP A 23 14.29 13.46 8.78
CA ASP A 23 15.06 14.41 9.60
C ASP A 23 14.93 15.87 9.13
N LYS A 24 14.65 16.09 7.83
CA LYS A 24 14.38 17.43 7.28
C LYS A 24 13.02 17.99 7.71
N ALA A 25 12.16 17.14 8.29
CA ALA A 25 10.80 17.46 8.72
C ALA A 25 9.96 18.26 7.69
N PRO A 26 9.98 17.93 6.37
CA PRO A 26 9.22 18.70 5.38
C PRO A 26 7.70 18.54 5.53
N ALA A 27 7.25 17.47 6.18
CA ALA A 27 5.87 17.18 6.51
C ALA A 27 5.80 16.26 7.74
N VAL A 28 4.68 16.31 8.46
CA VAL A 28 4.40 15.43 9.60
C VAL A 28 3.17 14.57 9.28
N GLY A 29 3.31 13.25 9.37
CA GLY A 29 2.22 12.32 9.15
C GLY A 29 1.17 12.43 10.25
N LEU A 30 -0.07 12.82 9.90
CA LEU A 30 -1.18 12.91 10.86
C LEU A 30 -1.85 11.55 11.08
N PHE A 31 -2.11 10.83 9.99
CA PHE A 31 -2.65 9.48 9.97
C PHE A 31 -2.47 8.88 8.58
N THR A 32 -2.55 7.54 8.45
CA THR A 32 -2.69 6.89 7.15
C THR A 32 -4.16 6.75 6.80
N PRO A 33 -4.68 7.39 5.73
CA PRO A 33 -6.08 7.28 5.36
C PRO A 33 -6.51 5.83 5.19
N LYS A 34 -7.64 5.48 5.79
CA LYS A 34 -8.33 4.22 5.54
C LYS A 34 -9.52 4.51 4.63
N ARG A 35 -9.69 3.65 3.62
CA ARG A 35 -10.84 3.69 2.72
C ARG A 35 -11.90 2.71 3.23
N LEU A 36 -13.13 3.19 3.32
CA LEU A 36 -14.30 2.37 3.61
C LEU A 36 -15.12 2.27 2.32
N ASP A 37 -15.41 1.04 1.89
CA ASP A 37 -16.25 0.78 0.72
C ASP A 37 -17.56 0.14 1.19
N PHE A 38 -18.69 0.75 0.84
CA PHE A 38 -20.02 0.21 1.09
C PHE A 38 -20.44 -0.69 -0.07
N VAL A 39 -20.84 -1.92 0.23
CA VAL A 39 -21.21 -2.91 -0.79
C VAL A 39 -22.55 -3.58 -0.45
N SER A 40 -23.22 -4.12 -1.46
CA SER A 40 -24.42 -4.92 -1.25
C SER A 40 -24.10 -6.18 -0.45
N LYS A 41 -25.07 -6.65 0.37
CA LYS A 41 -24.98 -7.95 1.04
C LYS A 41 -24.85 -9.13 0.06
N ARG A 42 -25.26 -8.96 -1.20
CA ARG A 42 -25.14 -9.98 -2.25
C ARG A 42 -23.74 -10.08 -2.85
N LEU A 43 -22.86 -9.12 -2.58
CA LEU A 43 -21.52 -9.10 -3.16
C LEU A 43 -20.63 -10.15 -2.48
N GLY A 44 -20.26 -11.17 -3.24
CA GLY A 44 -19.27 -12.16 -2.86
C GLY A 44 -17.84 -11.72 -3.24
N ASN A 45 -16.89 -12.05 -2.37
CA ASN A 45 -15.45 -11.90 -2.60
C ASN A 45 -14.99 -10.50 -3.03
N PHE A 46 -15.44 -9.48 -2.29
CA PHE A 46 -14.80 -8.18 -2.35
C PHE A 46 -13.35 -8.29 -1.85
N LYS A 47 -12.38 -8.01 -2.72
CA LYS A 47 -10.96 -7.96 -2.40
C LYS A 47 -10.38 -6.60 -2.74
N PHE A 48 -9.66 -6.03 -1.79
CA PHE A 48 -8.96 -4.76 -1.96
C PHE A 48 -7.49 -4.99 -2.31
N ASN A 49 -6.99 -4.24 -3.28
CA ASN A 49 -5.61 -4.18 -3.73
C ASN A 49 -5.14 -2.70 -3.73
N ARG A 50 -3.93 -2.41 -3.27
CA ARG A 50 -3.45 -1.00 -3.18
C ARG A 50 -3.28 -0.31 -4.54
N GLN A 51 -3.02 -1.07 -5.60
CA GLN A 51 -2.83 -0.55 -6.96
C GLN A 51 -4.17 -0.36 -7.69
N PHE A 52 -5.08 -1.34 -7.56
CA PHE A 52 -6.30 -1.41 -8.37
C PHE A 52 -7.60 -1.21 -7.56
N ASN A 53 -7.50 -1.00 -6.24
CA ASN A 53 -8.62 -0.98 -5.30
C ASN A 53 -9.44 -2.28 -5.36
N TRP A 54 -10.72 -2.21 -5.69
CA TRP A 54 -11.56 -3.39 -5.77
C TRP A 54 -11.18 -4.28 -6.96
N MET A 55 -10.84 -5.53 -6.68
CA MET A 55 -10.59 -6.56 -7.69
C MET A 55 -11.89 -7.15 -8.24
N ILE A 56 -12.58 -6.38 -9.10
CA ILE A 56 -13.90 -6.72 -9.64
C ILE A 56 -13.93 -8.10 -10.33
N THR A 57 -12.88 -8.45 -11.07
CA THR A 57 -12.81 -9.71 -11.83
C THR A 57 -12.84 -10.97 -10.95
N GLN A 58 -12.58 -10.82 -9.65
CA GLN A 58 -12.61 -11.92 -8.68
C GLN A 58 -13.92 -11.96 -7.87
N SER A 59 -14.80 -10.97 -8.04
CA SER A 59 -16.05 -10.86 -7.28
C SER A 59 -17.23 -11.48 -8.02
N TRP A 60 -18.30 -11.80 -7.29
CA TRP A 60 -19.53 -12.35 -7.85
C TRP A 60 -20.76 -11.88 -7.08
N VAL A 61 -21.95 -12.19 -7.59
CA VAL A 61 -23.23 -11.91 -6.94
C VAL A 61 -23.85 -13.23 -6.48
N GLN A 62 -24.40 -13.25 -5.27
CA GLN A 62 -25.25 -14.32 -4.76
C GLN A 62 -26.72 -14.09 -5.13
#